data_AF-J3N8V3-F1
#
_entry.id   AF-J3N8V3-F1
#
_cell.length_a   1.000
_cell.length_b   1.000
_cell.length_c   1.000
_cell.angle_alpha   90.00
_cell.angle_beta   90.00
_cell.angle_gamma   90.00
#
_symmetry.space_group_name_H-M   'P 1'
#
loop_
_entity.id
_entity.type
_entity.pdbx_description
1 polymer ?
#
loop_
_entity_poly.entity_id
_entity_poly.type
_entity_poly.pdbx_seq_one_letter_code
_entity_poly.pdbx_strand_id
1 'polypeptide(L)'
;MFLNLMAFERLHPGAGNDVNSFVWFMDELINTAKDVRLLKSKGIIEHGLGSDKAVADLINKTLTKGAVMDPDSSLHNVVKEVDAYCKKPWNSWRASLIHTYFSNPWVFISLVAATTLVFTALIQTVYAALSFKKKS
;
A
#
# COMPACT_ATOMS: atom_id res chain seq x y z
N MET A 1 17.50 -18.59 11.52
CA MET A 1 17.61 -19.32 10.24
C MET A 1 18.09 -18.40 9.11
N PHE A 2 17.40 -17.30 8.80
CA PHE A 2 17.79 -16.36 7.71
C PHE A 2 19.24 -15.91 7.77
N LEU A 3 19.77 -15.54 8.94
CA LEU A 3 21.19 -15.15 9.10
C LEU A 3 22.17 -16.25 8.65
N ASN A 4 21.85 -17.52 8.92
CA ASN A 4 22.71 -18.65 8.54
C ASN A 4 22.68 -18.87 7.02
N LEU A 5 21.51 -18.69 6.39
CA LEU A 5 21.35 -18.79 4.93
C LEU A 5 22.06 -17.63 4.22
N MET A 6 21.93 -16.40 4.71
CA MET A 6 22.66 -15.25 4.16
C MET A 6 24.18 -15.41 4.34
N ALA A 7 24.63 -15.96 5.48
CA ALA A 7 26.04 -16.28 5.67
C ALA A 7 26.51 -17.38 4.70
N PHE A 8 25.67 -18.39 4.45
CA PHE A 8 25.96 -19.45 3.49
C PHE A 8 26.09 -18.90 2.06
N GLU A 9 25.16 -18.05 1.60
CA GLU A 9 25.22 -17.37 0.30
C GLU A 9 26.49 -16.52 0.17
N ARG A 10 26.86 -15.77 1.20
CA ARG A 10 28.11 -14.97 1.22
C ARG A 10 29.37 -15.81 1.11
N LEU A 11 29.39 -16.99 1.73
CA LEU A 11 30.56 -17.86 1.77
C LEU A 11 30.67 -18.75 0.52
N HIS A 12 29.62 -18.87 -0.29
CA HIS A 12 29.58 -19.73 -1.47
C HIS A 12 29.14 -18.91 -2.71
N PRO A 13 30.09 -18.36 -3.48
CA PRO A 13 29.81 -17.49 -4.64
C PRO A 13 28.95 -18.13 -5.77
N GLY A 14 28.69 -19.44 -5.71
CA GLY A 14 27.79 -20.15 -6.63
C GLY A 14 26.42 -20.51 -6.06
N ALA A 15 26.12 -20.14 -4.80
CA ALA A 15 24.85 -20.46 -4.14
C ALA A 15 23.71 -19.48 -4.50
N GLY A 16 24.02 -18.37 -5.15
CA GLY A 16 23.05 -17.32 -5.48
C GLY A 16 22.90 -16.27 -4.38
N ASN A 17 21.91 -15.39 -4.54
CA ASN A 17 21.63 -14.25 -3.67
C ASN A 17 20.14 -14.17 -3.26
N ASP A 18 19.40 -15.26 -3.43
CA ASP A 18 17.93 -15.25 -3.37
C ASP A 18 17.42 -14.87 -1.98
N VAL A 19 18.04 -15.41 -0.92
CA VAL A 19 17.66 -15.13 0.47
C VAL A 19 18.02 -13.71 0.85
N ASN A 20 19.22 -13.26 0.48
CA ASN A 20 19.66 -11.89 0.67
C ASN A 20 18.74 -10.87 -0.06
N SER A 21 18.37 -11.16 -1.30
CA SER A 21 17.43 -10.35 -2.09
C SER A 21 16.04 -10.31 -1.46
N PHE A 22 15.56 -11.45 -0.96
CA PHE A 22 14.28 -11.54 -0.26
C PHE A 22 14.27 -10.72 1.03
N VAL A 23 15.33 -10.81 1.84
CA VAL A 23 15.46 -10.02 3.07
C VAL A 23 15.44 -8.52 2.76
N TRP A 24 16.17 -8.11 1.74
CA TRP A 24 16.18 -6.71 1.30
C TRP A 24 14.79 -6.25 0.81
N PHE A 25 14.10 -7.06 0.00
CA PHE A 25 12.74 -6.77 -0.44
C PHE A 25 11.77 -6.60 0.75
N MET A 26 11.90 -7.44 1.77
CA MET A 26 11.06 -7.37 2.97
C MET A 26 11.35 -6.14 3.83
N ASP A 27 12.60 -5.67 3.87
CA ASP A 27 13.00 -4.41 4.52
C ASP A 27 12.34 -3.20 3.84
N GLU A 28 12.40 -3.12 2.50
CA GLU A 28 11.73 -2.07 1.73
C GLU A 28 10.20 -2.08 1.94
N LEU A 29 9.62 -3.27 2.10
CA LEU A 29 8.18 -3.42 2.30
C LEU A 29 7.72 -3.10 3.73
N ILE A 30 8.58 -3.30 4.74
CA ILE A 30 8.21 -3.25 6.15
C ILE A 30 9.06 -2.23 6.87
N ASN A 31 8.52 -1.02 7.08
CA ASN A 31 9.22 0.01 7.85
C ASN A 31 8.71 0.12 9.30
N THR A 32 7.45 -0.26 9.53
CA THR A 32 6.76 -0.06 10.79
C THR A 32 5.89 -1.26 11.17
N ALA A 33 5.48 -1.30 12.44
CA ALA A 33 4.50 -2.29 12.92
C ALA A 33 3.15 -2.21 12.18
N LYS A 34 2.80 -1.06 11.59
CA LYS A 34 1.58 -0.91 10.79
C LYS A 34 1.69 -1.66 9.47
N ASP A 35 2.86 -1.67 8.86
CA ASP A 35 3.11 -2.39 7.60
C ASP A 35 3.02 -3.89 7.82
N VAL A 36 3.61 -4.40 8.91
CA VAL A 36 3.46 -5.80 9.33
C VAL A 36 1.99 -6.17 9.52
N ARG A 37 1.23 -5.32 10.23
CA ARG A 37 -0.20 -5.54 10.47
C ARG A 37 -1.00 -5.55 9.17
N LEU A 38 -0.69 -4.66 8.24
CA LEU A 38 -1.34 -4.60 6.94
C LEU A 38 -1.08 -5.89 6.15
N LEU A 39 0.18 -6.31 6.04
CA LEU A 39 0.56 -7.53 5.33
C LEU A 39 -0.05 -8.79 5.96
N LYS A 40 -0.10 -8.83 7.29
CA LYS A 40 -0.80 -9.89 8.03
C LYS A 40 -2.30 -9.90 7.75
N SER A 41 -2.96 -8.73 7.74
CA SER A 41 -4.39 -8.63 7.41
C SER A 41 -4.73 -9.07 5.98
N LYS A 42 -3.74 -8.99 5.08
CA LYS A 42 -3.83 -9.45 3.69
C LYS A 42 -3.40 -10.91 3.51
N GLY A 43 -2.99 -11.61 4.58
CA GLY A 43 -2.53 -12.99 4.54
C GLY A 43 -1.17 -13.18 3.87
N ILE A 44 -0.39 -12.11 3.68
CA ILE A 44 0.92 -12.16 3.01
C ILE A 44 2.00 -12.65 3.97
N ILE A 45 1.89 -12.29 5.26
CA ILE A 45 2.85 -12.68 6.29
C ILE A 45 2.10 -13.24 7.49
N GLU A 46 2.58 -14.38 7.96
CA GLU A 46 2.23 -14.92 9.27
C GLU A 46 3.48 -14.94 10.15
N HIS A 47 3.35 -14.57 11.42
CA HIS A 47 4.47 -14.58 12.35
C HIS A 47 4.03 -15.06 13.73
N GLY A 48 4.87 -15.89 14.35
CA GLY A 48 4.75 -16.28 15.76
C GLY A 48 5.41 -15.30 16.74
N LEU A 49 5.98 -14.21 16.23
CA LEU A 49 6.60 -13.17 17.06
C LEU A 49 5.52 -12.45 17.87
N GLY A 50 5.76 -12.26 19.17
CA GLY A 50 4.77 -11.75 20.13
C GLY A 50 4.22 -10.33 19.85
N SER A 51 4.77 -9.60 18.88
CA SER A 51 4.18 -8.35 18.40
C SER A 51 4.57 -8.03 16.96
N ASP A 52 3.71 -7.30 16.25
CA ASP A 52 3.98 -6.75 14.91
C ASP A 52 5.27 -5.90 14.91
N LYS A 53 5.54 -5.20 16.03
CA LYS A 53 6.75 -4.38 16.22
C LYS A 53 8.01 -5.24 16.27
N ALA A 54 7.95 -6.40 16.92
CA ALA A 54 9.09 -7.31 16.99
C ALA A 54 9.48 -7.85 15.61
N VAL A 55 8.51 -8.03 14.70
CA VAL A 55 8.77 -8.39 13.31
C VAL A 55 9.48 -7.26 12.57
N ALA A 56 8.94 -6.04 12.65
CA ALA A 56 9.56 -4.87 12.00
C ALA A 56 10.99 -4.62 12.52
N ASP A 57 11.20 -4.73 13.84
CA ASP A 57 12.53 -4.58 14.43
C ASP A 57 13.47 -5.72 14.00
N LEU A 58 12.99 -6.96 13.88
CA LEU A 58 13.80 -8.08 13.42
C LEU A 58 14.29 -7.85 12.00
N ILE A 59 13.40 -7.50 11.08
CA ILE A 59 13.75 -7.27 9.68
C ILE A 59 14.73 -6.11 9.61
N ASN A 60 14.33 -4.93 10.07
CA ASN A 60 15.04 -3.68 9.77
C ASN A 60 16.35 -3.51 10.54
N LYS A 61 16.43 -4.06 11.76
CA LYS A 61 17.62 -3.88 12.62
C LYS A 61 18.56 -5.08 12.62
N THR A 62 18.07 -6.26 12.27
CA THR A 62 18.85 -7.50 12.40
C THR A 62 19.19 -8.09 11.04
N LEU A 63 18.21 -8.23 10.16
CA LEU A 63 18.42 -8.90 8.87
C LEU A 63 19.06 -7.95 7.84
N THR A 64 18.67 -6.67 7.84
CA THR A 64 19.18 -5.67 6.88
C THR A 64 20.66 -5.31 7.08
N LYS A 65 21.20 -5.43 8.31
CA LYS A 65 22.63 -5.15 8.58
C LYS A 65 23.60 -6.05 7.81
N GLY A 66 23.12 -7.21 7.34
CA GLY A 66 23.90 -8.16 6.55
C GLY A 66 23.48 -8.23 5.08
N ALA A 67 22.45 -7.47 4.67
CA ALA A 67 21.92 -7.56 3.32
C ALA A 67 22.61 -6.54 2.40
N VAL A 68 23.19 -7.00 1.30
CA VAL A 68 23.75 -6.12 0.25
C VAL A 68 23.01 -6.43 -1.02
N MET A 69 22.34 -5.44 -1.60
CA MET A 69 21.52 -5.64 -2.78
C MET A 69 22.38 -6.09 -3.98
N ASP A 70 21.97 -7.19 -4.60
CA ASP A 70 22.45 -7.55 -5.93
C ASP A 70 21.58 -6.84 -6.98
N PRO A 71 22.15 -6.01 -7.87
CA PRO A 71 21.42 -5.29 -8.91
C PRO A 71 20.63 -6.20 -9.86
N ASP A 72 21.04 -7.46 -10.03
CA ASP A 72 20.45 -8.40 -10.99
C ASP A 72 19.31 -9.26 -10.41
N SER A 73 18.92 -9.00 -9.16
CA SER A 73 17.84 -9.73 -8.51
C SER A 73 16.48 -9.48 -9.19
N SER A 74 15.72 -10.55 -9.44
CA SER A 74 14.34 -10.47 -9.95
C SER A 74 13.43 -9.61 -9.05
N LEU A 75 13.73 -9.55 -7.75
CA LEU A 75 12.99 -8.74 -6.77
C LEU A 75 13.21 -7.24 -6.95
N HIS A 76 14.33 -6.82 -7.56
CA HIS A 76 14.54 -5.42 -7.90
C HIS A 76 13.50 -4.91 -8.91
N ASN A 77 13.16 -5.74 -9.88
CA ASN A 77 12.12 -5.41 -10.86
C ASN A 77 10.74 -5.31 -10.21
N VAL A 78 10.45 -6.19 -9.24
CA VAL A 78 9.19 -6.14 -8.48
C VAL A 78 9.08 -4.83 -7.69
N VAL A 79 10.15 -4.40 -7.00
CA VAL A 79 10.15 -3.11 -6.28
C VAL A 79 9.93 -1.94 -7.25
N LYS A 80 10.60 -1.95 -8.40
CA LYS A 80 10.40 -0.93 -9.45
C LYS A 80 8.96 -0.91 -9.98
N GLU A 81 8.36 -2.07 -10.18
CA GLU A 81 6.99 -2.17 -10.68
C GLU A 81 5.98 -1.68 -9.63
N VAL A 82 6.18 -2.02 -8.36
CA VAL A 82 5.37 -1.52 -7.24
C VAL A 82 5.50 0.00 -7.12
N ASP A 83 6.73 0.54 -7.20
CA ASP A 83 6.95 1.99 -7.16
C ASP A 83 6.31 2.70 -8.37
N ALA A 84 6.44 2.14 -9.57
CA ALA A 84 5.78 2.64 -10.76
C ALA A 84 4.25 2.60 -10.63
N TYR A 85 3.69 1.54 -10.05
CA TYR A 85 2.26 1.43 -9.76
C TYR A 85 1.82 2.50 -8.75
N CYS A 86 2.56 2.70 -7.66
CA CYS A 86 2.27 3.72 -6.65
C CYS A 86 2.37 5.15 -7.22
N LYS A 87 3.30 5.40 -8.14
CA LYS A 87 3.49 6.69 -8.82
C LYS A 87 2.45 7.00 -9.89
N LYS A 88 1.64 6.03 -10.33
CA LYS A 88 0.56 6.32 -11.29
C LYS A 88 -0.41 7.34 -10.69
N PRO A 89 -0.70 8.46 -11.39
CA PRO A 89 -1.55 9.53 -10.86
C PRO A 89 -2.91 9.03 -10.38
N TRP A 90 -3.51 8.10 -11.13
CA TRP A 90 -4.77 7.45 -10.78
C TRP A 90 -4.72 6.70 -9.45
N ASN A 91 -3.65 5.95 -9.20
CA ASN A 91 -3.50 5.15 -7.98
C ASN A 91 -3.25 6.04 -6.75
N SER A 92 -2.46 7.09 -6.91
CA SER A 92 -2.26 8.11 -5.87
C SER A 92 -3.57 8.86 -5.54
N TRP A 93 -4.31 9.28 -6.56
CA TRP A 93 -5.63 9.90 -6.38
C TRP A 93 -6.62 8.97 -5.67
N ARG A 94 -6.69 7.70 -6.10
CA ARG A 94 -7.57 6.70 -5.49
C ARG A 94 -7.18 6.45 -4.03
N ALA A 95 -5.90 6.34 -3.72
CA ALA A 95 -5.42 6.18 -2.34
C ALA A 95 -5.80 7.38 -1.47
N SER A 96 -5.64 8.61 -1.98
CA SER A 96 -6.05 9.84 -1.29
C SER A 96 -7.56 9.92 -1.07
N LEU A 97 -8.36 9.52 -2.06
CA LEU A 97 -9.82 9.42 -1.95
C LEU A 97 -10.23 8.43 -0.88
N ILE A 98 -9.67 7.21 -0.90
CA ILE A 98 -9.99 6.20 0.11
C ILE A 98 -9.58 6.70 1.49
N HIS A 99 -8.37 7.23 1.63
CA HIS A 99 -7.88 7.72 2.91
C HIS A 99 -8.72 8.89 3.45
N THR A 100 -9.15 9.82 2.61
CA THR A 100 -9.86 11.03 3.07
C THR A 100 -11.35 10.77 3.31
N TYR A 101 -12.00 10.04 2.41
CA TYR A 101 -13.44 9.81 2.47
C TYR A 101 -13.81 8.58 3.30
N PHE A 102 -13.04 7.49 3.22
CA PHE A 102 -13.37 6.26 3.96
C PHE A 102 -12.74 6.18 5.35
N SER A 103 -11.74 7.00 5.69
CA SER A 103 -11.22 7.02 7.07
C SER A 103 -12.13 7.77 8.05
N ASN A 104 -12.99 8.66 7.56
CA ASN A 104 -13.97 9.37 8.37
C ASN A 104 -15.39 9.14 7.82
N PRO A 105 -16.21 8.29 8.48
CA PRO A 105 -17.57 8.00 8.05
C PRO A 105 -18.43 9.25 7.84
N TRP A 106 -18.19 10.31 8.63
CA TRP A 106 -18.93 11.57 8.53
C TRP A 106 -18.63 12.33 7.24
N VAL A 107 -17.37 12.29 6.76
CA VAL A 107 -16.97 12.93 5.50
C VAL A 107 -17.63 12.23 4.32
N PHE A 108 -17.71 10.90 4.36
CA PHE A 108 -18.43 10.12 3.35
C PHE A 108 -19.93 10.46 3.32
N ILE A 109 -20.59 10.49 4.48
CA ILE A 109 -22.02 10.82 4.58
C ILE A 109 -22.29 12.24 4.06
N SER A 110 -21.45 13.20 4.45
CA SER A 110 -21.56 14.59 3.98
C SER A 110 -21.41 14.71 2.47
N LEU A 111 -20.47 13.98 1.87
CA LEU A 111 -20.29 13.94 0.42
C LEU A 111 -21.56 13.42 -0.29
N VAL A 112 -22.14 12.32 0.21
CA VAL A 112 -23.38 11.75 -0.34
C VAL A 112 -24.52 12.73 -0.23
N ALA A 113 -24.71 13.35 0.93
CA ALA A 113 -25.75 14.35 1.16
C ALA A 113 -25.61 15.54 0.20
N ALA A 114 -24.42 16.15 0.11
CA ALA A 114 -24.16 17.26 -0.81
C ALA A 114 -24.43 16.88 -2.28
N THR A 115 -24.00 15.69 -2.69
CA THR A 115 -24.25 15.18 -4.04
C THR A 115 -25.74 15.05 -4.32
N THR A 116 -26.51 14.43 -3.41
CA THR A 116 -27.97 14.30 -3.56
C THR A 116 -28.69 15.63 -3.61
N LEU A 117 -28.25 16.63 -2.84
CA LEU A 117 -28.81 17.98 -2.87
C LEU A 117 -28.58 18.65 -4.23
N VAL A 118 -27.38 18.55 -4.79
CA VAL A 118 -27.06 19.10 -6.11
C VAL A 118 -27.92 18.46 -7.20
N PHE A 119 -28.03 17.12 -7.22
CA PHE A 119 -28.89 16.43 -8.19
C PHE A 119 -30.34 16.86 -8.08
N THR A 120 -30.86 16.96 -6.85
CA THR A 120 -32.25 17.38 -6.62
C THR A 120 -32.47 18.81 -7.10
N ALA A 121 -31.53 19.72 -6.81
CA ALA A 121 -31.60 21.11 -7.25
C ALA A 121 -31.58 21.25 -8.79
N LEU A 122 -30.77 20.45 -9.49
CA LEU A 122 -30.75 20.43 -10.95
C LEU A 122 -32.09 19.98 -11.53
N ILE A 123 -32.66 18.91 -10.99
CA ILE A 123 -33.97 18.39 -11.39
C ILE A 123 -35.04 19.48 -11.18
N GLN A 124 -35.08 20.08 -9.99
CA GLN A 124 -36.02 21.17 -9.68
C GLN A 124 -35.87 22.35 -10.64
N THR A 125 -34.64 22.76 -10.94
CA THR A 125 -34.35 23.88 -11.85
C THR A 125 -34.83 23.57 -13.28
N VAL A 126 -34.61 22.35 -13.78
CA VAL A 126 -35.09 21.93 -15.10
C VAL A 126 -36.63 21.91 -15.15
N TYR A 127 -37.29 21.33 -14.15
CA TYR A 127 -38.75 21.33 -14.07
C TYR A 127 -39.33 22.75 -13.98
N ALA A 128 -38.72 23.62 -13.18
CA ALA A 128 -39.12 25.02 -13.08
C ALA A 128 -38.99 25.73 -14.43
N ALA A 129 -37.86 25.59 -15.13
CA ALA A 129 -37.64 26.19 -16.44
C ALA A 129 -38.64 25.69 -17.50
N LEU A 130 -38.93 24.39 -17.54
CA LEU A 130 -39.95 23.81 -18.42
C LEU A 130 -41.36 24.31 -18.09
N SER A 131 -41.69 24.41 -16.80
CA SER A 131 -43.00 24.92 -16.36
C SER A 131 -43.21 26.39 -16.74
N PHE A 132 -42.14 27.19 -16.71
CA PHE A 132 -42.17 28.60 -17.11
C PHE A 132 -42.38 28.74 -18.61
N LYS A 133 -41.69 27.92 -19.43
CA LYS A 133 -41.87 27.91 -20.89
C LYS A 133 -43.25 27.43 -21.34
N LYS A 134 -43.91 26.54 -20.59
CA LYS A 134 -45.27 26.07 -20.91
C LYS A 134 -46.35 27.13 -20.66
N LYS A 135 -46.05 28.15 -19.86
CA LYS A 135 -47.01 29.20 -19.43
C LYS A 135 -46.92 30.48 -20.28
N SER A 136 -45.93 30.57 -21.18
CA SER A 136 -45.76 31.64 -22.17
C SER A 136 -46.19 31.17 -23.55
#